data_AF-A0A1C4EEJ5-F1
#
_entry.id   AF-A0A1C4EEJ5-F1
#
_cell.length_a   1.000
_cell.length_b   1.000
_cell.length_c   1.000
_cell.angle_alpha   90.00
_cell.angle_beta   90.00
_cell.angle_gamma   90.00
#
_symmetry.space_group_name_H-M   'P 1'
#
loop_
_entity.id
_entity.type
_entity.pdbx_description
1 polymer ?
#
loop_
_entity_poly.entity_id
_entity_poly.type
_entity_poly.pdbx_seq_one_letter_code
_entity_poly.pdbx_strand_id
1 'polypeptide(L)'
;MVYEEIVRTEDDLSKWLKNSKIPIHKISGPVTICLQTIYSNNPVHRNLVDNTKARSLADPWIIAHALNENATVVTKEEKITALNTVKIKIPNVCENMGIRWINDFEFIQEMDLQFMFSLRK
;
A
#
# COMPACT_ATOMS: atom_id res chain seq x y z
N MET A 1 6.35 9.86 3.36
CA MET A 1 4.98 9.50 3.78
C MET A 1 4.87 8.12 4.41
N VAL A 2 5.00 7.00 3.68
CA VAL A 2 4.91 5.65 4.32
C VAL A 2 5.95 5.45 5.42
N TYR A 3 7.22 5.74 5.09
CA TYR A 3 8.32 5.65 6.05
C TYR A 3 8.08 6.51 7.31
N GLU A 4 7.63 7.75 7.12
CA GLU A 4 7.36 8.69 8.22
C GLU A 4 6.21 8.21 9.11
N GLU A 5 5.17 7.63 8.49
CA GLU A 5 4.03 7.07 9.22
C GLU A 5 4.45 5.89 10.09
N ILE A 6 5.23 4.94 9.56
CA ILE A 6 5.74 3.79 10.31
C ILE A 6 6.68 4.24 11.42
N VAL A 7 7.58 5.17 11.13
CA VAL A 7 8.58 5.65 12.11
C VAL A 7 7.94 6.34 13.31
N ARG A 8 6.77 6.98 13.13
CA ARG A 8 6.05 7.65 14.21
C ARG A 8 5.47 6.69 15.26
N THR A 9 5.27 5.42 14.93
CA THR A 9 4.71 4.42 15.86
C THR A 9 5.72 3.98 16.94
N GLU A 10 7.03 4.17 16.70
CA GLU A 10 8.11 3.87 17.65
C GLU A 10 8.17 2.41 18.17
N ASP A 11 7.58 1.47 17.41
CA ASP A 11 7.55 0.04 17.71
C ASP A 11 8.74 -0.73 17.10
N ASP A 12 8.74 -2.06 17.24
CA ASP A 12 9.81 -2.91 16.70
C ASP A 12 9.89 -2.88 15.17
N LEU A 13 8.75 -2.68 14.49
CA LEU A 13 8.73 -2.48 13.03
C LEU A 13 9.46 -1.18 12.66
N SER A 14 9.20 -0.09 13.39
CA SER A 14 9.88 1.20 13.17
C SER A 14 11.40 1.10 13.38
N LYS A 15 11.84 0.37 14.42
CA LYS A 15 13.26 0.13 14.72
C LYS A 15 13.91 -0.71 13.63
N TRP A 16 13.24 -1.76 13.17
CA TRP A 16 13.72 -2.59 12.07
C TRP A 16 13.86 -1.78 10.78
N LEU A 17 12.83 -1.00 10.41
CA LEU A 17 12.81 -0.22 9.18
C LEU A 17 13.94 0.82 9.15
N LYS A 18 14.19 1.52 10.26
CA LYS A 18 15.30 2.49 10.42
C LYS A 18 16.69 1.86 10.17
N ASN A 19 16.86 0.58 10.49
CA ASN A 19 18.12 -0.15 10.32
C ASN A 19 18.17 -0.97 9.03
N SER A 20 17.07 -1.00 8.26
CA SER A 20 16.99 -1.75 7.01
C SER A 20 17.73 -1.04 5.87
N LYS A 21 18.05 -1.78 4.80
CA LYS A 21 18.59 -1.22 3.55
C LYS A 21 17.50 -0.95 2.51
N ILE A 22 16.22 -0.92 2.93
CA ILE A 22 15.09 -0.75 2.02
C ILE A 22 15.12 0.68 1.49
N PRO A 23 15.13 0.88 0.15
CA PRO A 23 15.15 2.21 -0.42
C PRO A 23 13.86 2.96 -0.09
N ILE A 24 14.00 4.22 0.32
CA ILE A 24 12.85 5.11 0.55
C ILE A 24 12.60 5.89 -0.75
N HIS A 25 11.52 5.55 -1.43
CA HIS A 25 11.10 6.25 -2.65
C HIS A 25 10.50 7.61 -2.28
N LYS A 26 11.01 8.67 -2.91
CA LYS A 26 10.52 10.03 -2.71
C LYS A 26 9.35 10.31 -3.64
N ILE A 27 8.42 11.13 -3.17
CA ILE A 27 7.35 11.67 -4.01
C ILE A 27 7.98 12.60 -5.06
N SER A 28 7.80 12.25 -6.33
CA SER A 28 8.28 13.02 -7.47
C SER A 28 7.12 13.68 -8.21
N GLY A 29 7.43 14.56 -9.17
CA GLY A 29 6.43 15.15 -10.08
C GLY A 29 5.58 14.09 -10.78
N PRO A 30 6.18 13.08 -11.45
CA PRO A 30 5.44 11.98 -12.08
C PRO A 30 4.51 11.23 -11.12
N VAL A 31 4.97 10.90 -9.91
CA VAL A 31 4.14 10.22 -8.90
C VAL A 31 2.96 11.11 -8.47
N THR A 32 3.18 12.42 -8.34
CA THR A 32 2.11 13.37 -8.02
C THR A 32 1.06 13.44 -9.13
N ILE A 33 1.48 13.39 -10.39
CA ILE A 33 0.56 13.30 -11.55
C ILE A 33 -0.23 12.00 -11.49
N CYS A 34 0.41 10.86 -11.19
CA CYS A 34 -0.29 9.58 -11.00
C CYS A 34 -1.36 9.66 -9.91
N LEU A 35 -1.07 10.30 -8.78
CA LEU A 35 -2.04 10.51 -7.71
C LEU A 35 -3.24 11.35 -8.17
N GLN A 36 -3.00 12.43 -8.92
CA GLN A 36 -4.07 13.26 -9.49
C GLN A 36 -4.93 12.45 -10.46
N THR A 37 -4.32 11.59 -11.29
CA THR A 37 -5.04 10.68 -12.19
C THR A 37 -5.90 9.70 -11.42
N ILE A 38 -5.39 9.11 -10.34
CA ILE A 38 -6.16 8.20 -9.46
C ILE A 38 -7.41 8.93 -8.93
N TYR A 39 -7.27 10.14 -8.40
CA TYR A 39 -8.40 10.90 -7.84
C TYR A 39 -9.37 11.45 -8.89
N SER A 40 -8.93 11.62 -10.14
CA SER A 40 -9.77 12.10 -11.23
C SER A 40 -10.53 10.97 -11.92
N ASN A 41 -9.99 9.75 -11.91
CA ASN A 41 -10.61 8.57 -12.49
C ASN A 41 -11.93 8.19 -11.78
N ASN A 42 -11.96 8.27 -10.45
CA ASN A 42 -13.17 7.99 -9.68
C ASN A 42 -13.21 8.85 -8.40
N PRO A 43 -14.27 9.66 -8.18
CA PRO A 43 -14.40 10.50 -7.00
C PRO A 43 -14.29 9.73 -5.68
N VAL A 44 -14.71 8.46 -5.64
CA VAL A 44 -14.67 7.61 -4.45
C VAL A 44 -13.23 7.31 -4.02
N HIS A 45 -12.25 7.37 -4.92
CA HIS A 45 -10.83 7.17 -4.58
C HIS A 45 -10.31 8.19 -3.56
N ARG A 46 -10.92 9.39 -3.49
CA ARG A 46 -10.56 10.40 -2.47
C ARG A 46 -10.87 9.93 -1.05
N ASN A 47 -11.79 8.97 -0.88
CA ASN A 47 -12.16 8.40 0.41
C ASN A 47 -11.10 7.41 0.96
N LEU A 48 -10.02 7.15 0.21
CA LEU A 48 -8.82 6.48 0.74
C LEU A 48 -8.27 7.25 1.95
N VAL A 49 -8.24 8.58 1.84
CA VAL A 49 -7.74 9.51 2.87
C VAL A 49 -8.89 10.15 3.64
N ASP A 50 -9.76 9.33 4.23
CA ASP A 50 -10.82 9.89 5.07
C ASP A 50 -10.24 10.33 6.42
N ASN A 51 -10.20 11.66 6.62
CA ASN A 51 -9.63 12.38 7.76
C ASN A 51 -10.42 12.16 9.07
N THR A 52 -11.53 11.42 9.04
CA THR A 52 -12.44 11.25 10.18
C THR A 52 -12.07 10.11 11.11
N LYS A 53 -11.23 9.15 10.69
CA LYS A 53 -10.84 8.00 11.53
C LYS A 53 -9.46 7.46 11.16
N ALA A 54 -8.39 8.03 11.71
CA ALA A 54 -7.08 7.36 11.84
C ALA A 54 -6.58 6.56 10.61
N ARG A 55 -6.96 6.96 9.39
CA ARG A 55 -6.59 6.27 8.15
C ARG A 55 -5.24 6.77 7.68
N SER A 56 -4.46 5.87 7.10
CA SER A 56 -3.13 6.16 6.61
C SER A 56 -3.21 7.24 5.54
N LEU A 57 -2.45 8.32 5.72
CA LEU A 57 -2.27 9.31 4.66
C LEU A 57 -1.34 8.76 3.57
N ALA A 58 -0.66 7.64 3.84
CA ALA A 58 0.34 7.07 2.97
C ALA A 58 -0.25 6.15 1.88
N ASP A 59 -1.43 5.56 2.09
CA ASP A 59 -2.05 4.60 1.16
C ASP A 59 -2.15 5.10 -0.29
N PRO A 60 -2.63 6.34 -0.59
CA PRO A 60 -2.72 6.80 -1.97
C PRO A 60 -1.34 6.91 -2.65
N TRP A 61 -0.30 7.20 -1.87
CA TRP A 61 1.05 7.33 -2.40
C TRP A 61 1.64 5.98 -2.77
N ILE A 62 1.32 4.91 -2.03
CA ILE A 62 1.70 3.54 -2.40
C ILE A 62 1.12 3.21 -3.78
N ILE A 63 -0.17 3.49 -4.00
CA ILE A 63 -0.85 3.21 -5.26
C ILE A 63 -0.29 4.08 -6.39
N ALA A 64 -0.01 5.36 -6.12
CA ALA A 64 0.56 6.28 -7.10
C ALA A 64 1.98 5.86 -7.53
N HIS A 65 2.81 5.39 -6.60
CA HIS A 65 4.11 4.82 -6.93
C HIS A 65 3.96 3.56 -7.78
N ALA A 66 3.05 2.65 -7.42
CA ALA A 66 2.81 1.44 -8.20
C ALA A 66 2.34 1.74 -9.63
N LEU A 67 1.47 2.73 -9.80
CA LEU A 67 1.03 3.18 -11.13
C LEU A 67 2.20 3.76 -11.95
N ASN A 68 3.03 4.61 -11.34
CA ASN A 68 4.16 5.25 -12.02
C ASN A 68 5.25 4.25 -12.42
N GLU A 69 5.49 3.23 -11.58
CA GLU A 69 6.57 2.26 -11.74
C GLU A 69 6.10 0.96 -12.43
N ASN A 70 4.81 0.88 -12.78
CA ASN A 70 4.15 -0.35 -13.26
C ASN A 70 4.42 -1.55 -12.33
N ALA A 71 4.37 -1.29 -11.02
CA ALA A 71 4.65 -2.27 -9.98
C ALA A 71 3.37 -2.96 -9.48
N THR A 72 3.55 -4.06 -8.75
CA THR A 72 2.46 -4.77 -8.06
C THR A 72 2.31 -4.24 -6.64
N VAL A 73 1.08 -3.96 -6.22
CA VAL A 73 0.77 -3.61 -4.83
C VAL A 73 0.55 -4.87 -4.00
N VAL A 74 1.29 -5.02 -2.91
CA VAL A 74 1.05 -6.10 -1.93
C VAL A 74 0.31 -5.52 -0.74
N THR A 75 -0.84 -6.09 -0.37
CA THR A 75 -1.65 -5.59 0.75
C THR A 75 -2.32 -6.73 1.51
N LYS A 76 -2.53 -6.55 2.82
CA LYS A 76 -3.35 -7.45 3.66
C LYS A 76 -4.82 -7.02 3.72
N GLU A 77 -5.17 -5.96 3.01
CA GLU A 77 -6.56 -5.51 2.94
C GLU A 77 -7.39 -6.38 2.00
N GLU A 78 -8.56 -6.78 2.46
CA GLU A 78 -9.57 -7.42 1.60
C GLU A 78 -10.38 -6.40 0.82
N LYS A 79 -10.62 -6.69 -0.46
CA LYS A 79 -11.50 -5.91 -1.33
C LYS A 79 -12.88 -5.77 -0.72
N ILE A 80 -13.52 -4.61 -0.91
CA ILE A 80 -14.89 -4.41 -0.44
C ILE A 80 -15.83 -4.69 -1.62
N THR A 81 -16.67 -5.71 -1.47
CA THR A 81 -17.63 -6.14 -2.51
C THR A 81 -19.05 -5.61 -2.26
N ALA A 82 -19.32 -5.02 -1.10
CA ALA A 82 -20.63 -4.47 -0.77
C ALA A 82 -20.93 -3.19 -1.57
N LEU A 83 -22.06 -3.16 -2.27
CA LEU A 83 -22.45 -2.06 -3.18
C LEU A 83 -22.76 -0.72 -2.47
N ASN A 84 -23.06 -0.74 -1.17
CA ASN A 84 -23.55 0.44 -0.43
C ASN A 84 -22.53 1.02 0.58
N THR A 85 -21.23 0.88 0.30
CA THR A 85 -20.18 1.42 1.17
C THR A 85 -19.53 2.67 0.59
N VAL A 86 -19.47 3.72 1.40
CA VAL A 86 -18.68 4.94 1.10
C VAL A 86 -17.18 4.67 1.29
N LYS A 87 -16.83 3.61 2.04
CA LYS A 87 -15.45 3.21 2.30
C LYS A 87 -14.88 2.51 1.07
N ILE A 88 -13.69 2.94 0.69
CA ILE A 88 -12.85 2.27 -0.28
C ILE A 88 -11.55 1.82 0.41
N LYS A 89 -10.91 0.81 -0.16
CA LYS A 89 -9.63 0.23 0.28
C LYS A 89 -8.69 0.07 -0.91
N ILE A 90 -7.40 -0.16 -0.64
CA ILE A 90 -6.35 -0.31 -1.65
C ILE A 90 -6.76 -1.24 -2.81
N PRO A 91 -7.25 -2.50 -2.58
CA PRO A 91 -7.59 -3.40 -3.68
C PRO A 91 -8.61 -2.85 -4.67
N ASN A 92 -9.62 -2.12 -4.17
CA ASN A 92 -10.69 -1.57 -5.02
C ASN A 92 -10.14 -0.49 -5.95
N VAL A 93 -9.20 0.34 -5.46
CA VAL A 93 -8.56 1.38 -6.27
C VAL A 93 -7.60 0.75 -7.26
N CYS A 94 -6.82 -0.25 -6.83
CA CYS A 94 -5.92 -0.98 -7.73
C CYS A 94 -6.69 -1.60 -8.90
N GLU A 95 -7.80 -2.31 -8.66
CA GLU A 95 -8.62 -2.85 -9.74
C GLU A 95 -9.18 -1.78 -10.67
N ASN A 96 -9.76 -0.71 -10.13
CA ASN A 96 -10.35 0.36 -10.95
C ASN A 96 -9.28 1.07 -11.81
N MET A 97 -8.05 1.16 -11.31
CA MET A 97 -6.92 1.75 -12.02
C MET A 97 -6.16 0.75 -12.91
N GLY A 98 -6.55 -0.53 -12.94
CA GLY A 98 -5.84 -1.59 -13.67
C GLY A 98 -4.45 -1.91 -13.13
N ILE A 99 -4.18 -1.59 -11.86
CA ILE A 99 -2.93 -1.89 -11.17
C ILE A 99 -3.01 -3.29 -10.59
N ARG A 100 -2.00 -4.12 -10.88
CA ARG A 100 -1.89 -5.46 -10.30
C ARG A 100 -1.73 -5.35 -8.79
N TRP A 101 -2.51 -6.13 -8.05
CA TRP A 101 -2.37 -6.26 -6.61
C TRP A 101 -2.49 -7.72 -6.21
N ILE A 102 -1.83 -8.07 -5.11
CA ILE A 102 -1.81 -9.42 -4.54
C ILE A 102 -1.83 -9.33 -3.01
N ASN A 103 -2.22 -10.41 -2.34
CA ASN A 103 -2.09 -10.55 -0.90
C ASN A 103 -0.69 -11.04 -0.49
N ASP A 104 -0.44 -11.12 0.82
CA ASP A 104 0.85 -11.55 1.37
C ASP A 104 1.16 -13.04 1.10
N PHE A 105 0.15 -13.91 1.05
CA PHE A 105 0.35 -15.32 0.69
C PHE A 105 0.72 -15.49 -0.79
N GLU A 106 0.04 -14.79 -1.69
CA GLU A 106 0.35 -14.76 -3.12
C GLU A 106 1.77 -14.20 -3.35
N PHE A 107 2.15 -13.15 -2.62
CA PHE A 107 3.52 -12.62 -2.67
C PHE A 107 4.56 -13.65 -2.22
N ILE A 108 4.30 -14.37 -1.11
CA ILE A 108 5.17 -15.46 -0.64
C ILE A 108 5.32 -16.54 -1.71
N GLN A 109 4.23 -16.91 -2.38
CA GLN A 109 4.24 -17.90 -3.45
C GLN A 109 5.02 -17.42 -4.69
N GLU A 110 4.83 -16.19 -5.13
CA GLU A 110 5.54 -15.62 -6.29
C GLU A 110 7.03 -15.45 -6.05
N MET A 111 7.42 -15.19 -4.81
CA MET A 111 8.81 -15.02 -4.39
C MET A 111 9.51 -16.35 -4.05
N ASP A 112 8.80 -17.49 -4.11
CA ASP A 112 9.29 -18.82 -3.70
C ASP A 112 9.95 -18.79 -2.30
N LEU A 113 9.32 -18.09 -1.35
CA LEU A 113 9.85 -17.96 0.00
C LEU A 113 9.60 -19.24 0.81
N GLN A 114 10.68 -19.85 1.27
CA GLN A 114 10.63 -21.05 2.11
C GLN A 114 10.97 -20.72 3.56
N PHE A 115 10.08 -21.12 4.48
CA PHE A 115 10.28 -20.96 5.91
C PHE A 115 10.78 -22.28 6.51
N MET A 116 12.03 -22.30 6.97
CA MET A 116 12.59 -23.44 7.69
C MET A 116 12.47 -23.19 9.20
N PHE A 117 11.81 -24.12 9.90
CA PHE A 117 11.73 -24.09 11.35
C PHE A 117 12.74 -25.04 11.97
N SER A 118 13.50 -24.60 12.97
CA SER A 118 14.41 -25.44 13.73
C SER A 118 14.19 -25.26 15.22
N LEU A 119 13.89 -26.34 15.94
CA LEU A 119 13.88 -26.37 17.39
C LEU A 119 15.32 -26.56 17.88
N ARG A 120 15.85 -25.57 18.60
CA ARG A 120 17.07 -25.75 19.38
C ARG A 120 16.67 -26.20 20.80
N LYS A 121 17.21 -27.34 21.23
CA LYS A 121 17.10 -27.83 22.62
C LYS A 121 17.93 -26.96 23.55
#